data_AF-A0A820YZ17-F1
#
_entry.id   AF-A0A820YZ17-F1
#
_cell.length_a   1.000
_cell.length_b   1.000
_cell.length_c   1.000
_cell.angle_alpha   90.00
_cell.angle_beta   90.00
_cell.angle_gamma   90.00
#
_symmetry.space_group_name_H-M   'P 1'
#
loop_
_entity.id
_entity.type
_entity.pdbx_description
1 polymer ?
#
loop_
_entity_poly.entity_id
_entity_poly.type
_entity_poly.pdbx_seq_one_letter_code
_entity_poly.pdbx_strand_id
1 'polypeptide(L)'
;INIASNVRFLNAYIENQHGILYSRVDHNSAMQPYTLPYVIGHSKVSYSHWFRLALIRAVRYCTSVTDFNQERVYLEVTWLANGYSLKFIEKRINHFYSHFDAVSLRTCLDQQVYKKLRHRLFNFIHEQRTYLKNNEELDKKNERVQLTYLYEFGPKRQFNQRLQEILSRNLKTT
;
A
#
# COMPACT_ATOMS: atom_id res chain seq x y z
N ILE A 1 29.52 -5.70 -18.67
CA ILE A 1 28.03 -5.69 -18.63
C ILE A 1 27.61 -4.25 -18.87
N ASN A 2 27.11 -3.91 -20.06
CA ASN A 2 26.57 -2.57 -20.33
C ASN A 2 25.21 -2.48 -19.64
N ILE A 3 25.18 -1.89 -18.44
CA ILE A 3 23.94 -1.54 -17.76
C ILE A 3 23.32 -0.42 -18.60
N ALA A 4 22.08 -0.60 -19.05
CA ALA A 4 21.36 0.43 -19.81
C ALA A 4 21.44 1.78 -19.07
N SER A 5 21.88 2.84 -19.75
CA SER A 5 22.15 4.16 -19.17
C SER A 5 20.87 4.86 -18.70
N ASN A 6 19.71 4.40 -19.15
CA ASN A 6 18.42 4.85 -18.67
C ASN A 6 17.38 3.72 -18.72
N VAL A 7 16.39 3.81 -17.84
CA VAL A 7 15.24 2.90 -17.76
C VAL A 7 13.99 3.75 -17.54
N ARG A 8 12.94 3.45 -18.31
CA ARG A 8 11.59 3.96 -18.05
C ARG A 8 10.77 2.86 -17.39
N PHE A 9 10.24 3.14 -16.22
CA PHE A 9 9.33 2.25 -15.51
C PHE A 9 8.10 3.03 -15.04
N LEU A 10 6.94 2.72 -15.60
CA LEU A 10 5.70 3.48 -15.41
C LEU A 10 5.94 4.97 -15.76
N ASN A 11 5.75 5.86 -14.79
CA ASN A 11 5.91 7.32 -14.92
C ASN A 11 7.27 7.78 -14.38
N ALA A 12 8.15 6.84 -14.01
CA ALA A 12 9.47 7.12 -13.50
C ALA A 12 10.51 6.90 -14.60
N TYR A 13 11.28 7.94 -14.86
CA TYR A 13 12.50 7.90 -15.64
C TYR A 13 13.68 7.79 -14.68
N ILE A 14 14.53 6.79 -14.88
CA ILE A 14 15.74 6.56 -14.10
C ILE A 14 16.91 6.60 -15.06
N GLU A 15 17.91 7.43 -14.76
CA GLU A 15 19.11 7.62 -15.57
C GLU A 15 20.35 7.38 -14.71
N ASN A 16 21.30 6.61 -15.22
CA ASN A 16 22.60 6.40 -14.59
C ASN A 16 23.63 7.29 -15.28
N GLN A 17 23.98 8.40 -14.64
CA GLN A 17 25.06 9.28 -15.10
C GLN A 17 26.29 9.01 -14.22
N HIS A 18 27.29 8.32 -14.78
CA HIS A 18 28.58 8.05 -14.14
C HIS A 18 28.48 7.35 -12.77
N GLY A 19 27.53 6.42 -12.62
CA GLY A 19 27.31 5.68 -11.37
C GLY A 19 26.34 6.37 -10.41
N ILE A 20 25.87 7.58 -10.73
CA ILE A 20 24.87 8.31 -9.95
C ILE A 20 23.51 8.14 -10.63
N LEU A 21 22.54 7.66 -9.86
CA LEU A 21 21.17 7.46 -10.33
C LEU A 21 20.35 8.74 -10.15
N TYR A 22 19.91 9.31 -11.27
CA TYR A 22 18.96 10.41 -11.33
C TYR A 22 17.57 9.84 -11.61
N SER A 23 16.55 10.32 -10.89
CA SER A 23 15.17 9.91 -11.12
C SER A 23 14.26 11.10 -11.32
N ARG A 24 13.38 11.01 -12.32
CA ARG A 24 12.29 11.97 -12.57
C ARG A 24 10.98 11.20 -12.55
N VAL A 25 10.00 11.68 -11.79
CA VAL A 25 8.67 11.06 -11.70
C VAL A 25 7.63 12.06 -12.19
N ASP A 26 6.97 11.75 -13.30
CA ASP A 26 5.89 12.57 -13.81
C ASP A 26 4.62 12.30 -12.97
N HIS A 27 4.22 13.30 -12.17
CA HIS A 27 3.03 13.23 -11.34
C HIS A 27 1.79 13.65 -12.13
N ASN A 28 0.90 12.69 -12.37
CA ASN A 28 -0.49 12.94 -12.76
C ASN A 28 -1.37 12.82 -11.51
N SER A 29 -2.06 13.90 -11.12
CA SER A 29 -2.94 13.95 -9.95
C SER A 29 -4.15 13.00 -10.04
N ALA A 30 -4.49 12.51 -11.24
CA ALA A 30 -5.51 11.48 -11.44
C ALA A 30 -4.97 10.04 -11.26
N MET A 31 -3.64 9.85 -11.18
CA MET A 31 -3.01 8.55 -10.95
C MET A 31 -2.66 8.35 -9.48
N GLN A 32 -2.82 7.11 -9.02
CA GLN A 32 -2.48 6.73 -7.64
C GLN A 32 -0.98 6.95 -7.39
N PRO A 33 -0.57 7.68 -6.32
CA PRO A 33 0.83 7.95 -6.05
C PRO A 33 1.62 6.65 -5.85
N TYR A 34 2.77 6.55 -6.50
CA TYR A 34 3.68 5.41 -6.41
C TYR A 34 4.88 5.76 -5.53
N THR A 35 5.17 4.92 -4.54
CA THR A 35 6.45 4.97 -3.81
C THR A 35 7.44 4.05 -4.52
N LEU A 36 8.63 4.57 -4.85
CA LEU A 36 9.69 3.77 -5.44
C LEU A 36 10.23 2.74 -4.41
N PRO A 37 10.55 1.51 -4.84
CA PRO A 37 10.98 0.43 -3.94
C PRO A 37 12.38 0.63 -3.35
N TYR A 38 13.13 1.65 -3.75
CA TYR A 38 14.43 1.98 -3.15
C TYR A 38 14.68 3.49 -3.19
N VAL A 39 14.50 4.15 -2.06
CA VAL A 39 15.26 5.36 -1.73
C VAL A 39 16.10 5.02 -0.51
N ILE A 40 17.41 5.21 -0.62
CA ILE A 40 18.35 5.10 0.50
C ILE A 40 17.82 6.02 1.61
N GLY A 41 17.58 5.48 2.81
CA GLY A 41 17.07 6.24 3.96
C GLY A 41 15.59 6.06 4.32
N HIS A 42 14.79 5.29 3.56
CA HIS A 42 13.43 4.93 3.99
C HIS A 42 13.39 3.66 4.83
N SER A 43 12.59 3.67 5.91
CA SER A 43 12.47 2.56 6.83
C SER A 43 11.84 1.33 6.16
N LYS A 44 12.26 0.12 6.57
CA LYS A 44 11.68 -1.17 6.17
C LYS A 44 10.14 -1.23 6.32
N VAL A 45 9.56 -0.36 7.15
CA VAL A 45 8.12 -0.25 7.40
C VAL A 45 7.36 0.28 6.18
N SER A 46 7.87 1.30 5.49
CA SER A 46 7.23 1.88 4.30
C SER A 46 7.13 0.86 3.15
N TYR A 47 8.13 0.00 3.01
CA TYR A 47 8.13 -1.06 2.00
C TYR A 47 7.13 -2.18 2.31
N SER A 48 6.79 -2.40 3.58
CA SER A 48 5.84 -3.47 3.95
C SER A 48 4.44 -3.29 3.34
N HIS A 49 4.03 -2.04 3.08
CA HIS A 49 2.79 -1.72 2.41
C HIS A 49 2.88 -1.94 0.89
N TRP A 50 4.07 -1.82 0.30
CA TRP A 50 4.28 -1.94 -1.14
C TRP A 50 3.90 -3.32 -1.67
N PHE A 51 4.27 -4.40 -0.97
CA PHE A 51 3.93 -5.76 -1.40
C PHE A 51 2.41 -5.98 -1.44
N ARG A 52 1.74 -5.52 -0.38
CA ARG A 52 0.28 -5.61 -0.29
C ARG A 52 -0.38 -4.80 -1.40
N LEU A 53 0.12 -3.60 -1.68
CA LEU A 53 -0.38 -2.74 -2.75
C LEU A 53 -0.16 -3.37 -4.13
N ALA A 54 0.99 -4.01 -4.35
CA ALA A 54 1.29 -4.75 -5.58
C ALA A 54 0.34 -5.93 -5.78
N LEU A 55 0.06 -6.71 -4.72
CA LEU A 55 -0.95 -7.78 -4.77
C LEU A 55 -2.35 -7.24 -5.05
N ILE A 56 -2.76 -6.15 -4.39
CA ILE A 56 -4.05 -5.50 -4.66
C ILE A 56 -4.14 -5.07 -6.13
N ARG A 57 -3.05 -4.50 -6.66
CA ARG A 57 -2.95 -4.10 -8.06
C ARG A 57 -3.10 -5.29 -9.00
N ALA A 58 -2.36 -6.38 -8.75
CA ALA A 58 -2.45 -7.60 -9.54
C ALA A 58 -3.89 -8.11 -9.61
N VAL A 59 -4.60 -8.16 -8.48
CA VAL A 59 -6.00 -8.60 -8.44
C VAL A 59 -6.92 -7.70 -9.26
N ARG A 60 -6.68 -6.39 -9.31
CA ARG A 60 -7.49 -5.46 -10.13
C ARG A 60 -7.35 -5.76 -11.61
N TYR A 61 -6.11 -5.96 -12.08
CA TYR A 61 -5.81 -6.09 -13.50
C TYR A 61 -5.99 -7.52 -14.04
N CYS A 62 -5.64 -8.54 -13.28
CA CYS A 62 -5.68 -9.94 -13.73
C CYS A 62 -7.09 -10.54 -13.63
N THR A 63 -7.83 -10.68 -14.73
CA THR A 63 -9.20 -11.21 -14.72
C THR A 63 -9.29 -12.70 -14.43
N SER A 64 -8.24 -13.46 -14.74
CA SER A 64 -8.13 -14.88 -14.43
C SER A 64 -7.25 -15.14 -13.21
N VAL A 65 -7.53 -16.24 -12.50
CA VAL A 65 -6.74 -16.72 -11.37
C VAL A 65 -5.34 -17.16 -11.81
N THR A 66 -5.22 -17.62 -13.05
CA THR A 66 -3.94 -18.02 -13.65
C THR A 66 -3.04 -16.82 -13.89
N ASP A 67 -3.55 -15.74 -14.49
CA ASP A 67 -2.78 -14.52 -14.73
C ASP A 67 -2.38 -13.88 -13.40
N PHE A 68 -3.30 -13.90 -12.42
CA PHE A 68 -3.00 -13.42 -11.09
C PHE A 68 -1.91 -14.25 -10.41
N ASN A 69 -1.93 -15.58 -10.55
CA ASN A 69 -0.90 -16.43 -9.97
C ASN A 69 0.46 -16.21 -10.62
N GLN A 70 0.52 -15.98 -11.94
CA GLN A 70 1.75 -15.62 -12.64
C GLN A 70 2.30 -14.29 -12.11
N GLU A 71 1.46 -13.26 -12.02
CA GLU A 71 1.86 -11.96 -11.48
C GLU A 71 2.30 -12.07 -10.00
N ARG A 72 1.62 -12.88 -9.19
CA ARG A 72 2.00 -13.16 -7.81
C ARG A 72 3.41 -13.76 -7.74
N VAL A 73 3.69 -14.80 -8.53
CA VAL A 73 5.01 -15.44 -8.58
C VAL A 73 6.08 -14.45 -9.04
N TYR A 74 5.78 -13.63 -10.06
CA TYR A 74 6.67 -12.57 -10.51
C TYR A 74 7.00 -11.57 -9.39
N LEU A 75 5.99 -11.14 -8.63
CA LEU A 75 6.17 -10.26 -7.46
C LEU A 75 7.03 -10.92 -6.38
N GLU A 76 6.83 -12.21 -6.10
CA GLU A 76 7.64 -12.97 -5.14
C GLU A 76 9.10 -13.02 -5.53
N VAL A 77 9.38 -13.41 -6.79
CA VAL A 77 10.74 -13.47 -7.32
C VAL A 77 11.41 -12.10 -7.32
N THR A 78 10.67 -11.06 -7.72
CA THR A 78 11.16 -9.67 -7.68
C THR A 78 11.57 -9.29 -6.26
N TRP A 79 10.76 -9.63 -5.27
CA TRP A 79 11.06 -9.32 -3.87
C TRP A 79 12.23 -10.13 -3.32
N LEU A 80 12.34 -11.42 -3.66
CA LEU A 80 13.50 -12.22 -3.32
C LEU A 80 14.79 -11.62 -3.91
N ALA A 81 14.76 -11.21 -5.18
CA ALA A 81 15.89 -10.56 -5.84
C ALA A 81 16.29 -9.23 -5.19
N ASN A 82 15.35 -8.55 -4.53
CA ASN A 82 15.59 -7.31 -3.78
C ASN A 82 16.06 -7.56 -2.32
N GLY A 83 16.38 -8.80 -1.96
CA GLY A 83 16.97 -9.16 -0.66
C GLY A 83 15.97 -9.40 0.46
N TYR A 84 14.67 -9.52 0.16
CA TYR A 84 13.67 -9.91 1.15
C TYR A 84 13.73 -11.43 1.41
N SER A 85 13.53 -11.83 2.67
CA SER A 85 13.51 -13.26 3.01
C SER A 85 12.21 -13.93 2.57
N LEU A 86 12.30 -15.21 2.18
CA LEU A 86 11.13 -16.01 1.81
C LEU A 86 10.06 -16.00 2.92
N LYS A 87 10.47 -16.19 4.18
CA LYS A 87 9.58 -16.14 5.35
C LYS A 87 8.80 -14.82 5.47
N PHE A 88 9.45 -13.70 5.14
CA PHE A 88 8.78 -12.40 5.12
C PHE A 88 7.70 -12.35 4.03
N ILE A 89 8.04 -12.77 2.82
CA ILE A 89 7.15 -12.77 1.66
C ILE A 89 5.93 -13.67 1.93
N GLU A 90 6.16 -14.91 2.37
CA GLU A 90 5.10 -15.85 2.72
C GLU A 90 4.15 -15.30 3.79
N LYS A 91 4.69 -14.67 4.83
CA LYS A 91 3.88 -14.01 5.87
C LYS A 91 2.96 -12.95 5.26
N ARG A 92 3.45 -12.16 4.29
CA ARG A 92 2.67 -11.11 3.64
C ARG A 92 1.60 -11.67 2.71
N ILE A 93 1.93 -12.72 1.97
CA ILE A 93 0.97 -13.44 1.11
C ILE A 93 -0.15 -14.06 1.96
N ASN A 94 0.21 -14.77 3.03
CA ASN A 94 -0.74 -15.38 3.94
C ASN A 94 -1.67 -14.32 4.53
N HIS A 95 -1.10 -13.23 5.04
CA HIS A 95 -1.89 -12.11 5.55
C HIS A 95 -2.83 -11.53 4.49
N PHE A 96 -2.40 -11.41 3.23
CA PHE A 96 -3.24 -10.93 2.13
C PHE A 96 -4.44 -11.85 1.88
N TYR A 97 -4.19 -13.16 1.72
CA TYR A 97 -5.28 -14.12 1.49
C TYR A 97 -6.21 -14.26 2.69
N SER A 98 -5.69 -14.24 3.92
CA SER A 98 -6.52 -14.24 5.13
C SER A 98 -7.39 -12.99 5.23
N HIS A 99 -6.84 -11.82 4.88
CA HIS A 99 -7.58 -10.56 4.94
C HIS A 99 -8.79 -10.51 4.00
N PHE A 100 -8.68 -11.13 2.82
CA PHE A 100 -9.78 -11.22 1.85
C PHE A 100 -10.55 -12.54 1.90
N ASP A 101 -10.27 -13.38 2.89
CA ASP A 101 -10.86 -14.71 3.10
C ASP A 101 -10.84 -15.56 1.82
N ALA A 102 -9.62 -15.76 1.33
CA ALA A 102 -9.29 -16.48 0.11
C ALA A 102 -8.06 -17.40 0.29
N VAL A 103 -7.88 -17.94 1.49
CA VAL A 103 -6.74 -18.80 1.85
C VAL A 103 -6.64 -20.04 0.96
N SER A 104 -7.78 -20.57 0.49
CA SER A 104 -7.81 -21.72 -0.41
C SER A 104 -7.09 -21.49 -1.75
N LEU A 105 -6.93 -20.23 -2.19
CA LEU A 105 -6.15 -19.91 -3.39
C LEU A 105 -4.64 -20.20 -3.25
N ARG A 106 -4.16 -20.50 -2.04
CA ARG A 106 -2.77 -20.93 -1.82
C ARG A 106 -2.49 -22.33 -2.35
N THR A 107 -3.50 -23.20 -2.30
CA THR A 107 -3.35 -24.63 -2.62
C THR A 107 -3.99 -24.98 -3.95
N CYS A 108 -5.07 -24.28 -4.33
CA CYS A 108 -5.82 -24.56 -5.55
C CYS A 108 -6.14 -23.26 -6.31
N LEU A 109 -5.86 -23.25 -7.61
CA LEU A 109 -6.20 -22.14 -8.50
C LEU A 109 -7.68 -22.24 -8.91
N ASP A 110 -8.55 -21.75 -8.04
CA ASP A 110 -10.00 -21.75 -8.27
C ASP A 110 -10.48 -20.36 -8.75
N GLN A 111 -11.00 -20.31 -9.98
CA GLN A 111 -11.51 -19.09 -10.59
C GLN A 111 -12.72 -18.50 -9.84
N GLN A 112 -13.58 -19.32 -9.23
CA GLN A 112 -14.74 -18.85 -8.48
C GLN A 112 -14.33 -18.22 -7.16
N VAL A 113 -13.41 -18.85 -6.44
CA VAL A 113 -12.83 -18.24 -5.22
C VAL A 113 -12.11 -16.94 -5.58
N TYR A 114 -11.38 -16.92 -6.69
CA TYR A 114 -10.71 -15.71 -7.17
C TYR A 114 -11.69 -14.57 -7.53
N LYS A 115 -12.82 -14.89 -8.17
CA LYS A 115 -13.89 -13.91 -8.42
C LYS A 115 -14.45 -13.32 -7.13
N LYS A 116 -14.68 -14.14 -6.09
CA LYS A 116 -15.12 -13.66 -4.77
C LYS A 116 -14.09 -12.72 -4.14
N LEU A 117 -12.81 -13.09 -4.20
CA LEU A 117 -11.71 -12.23 -3.75
C LEU A 117 -11.69 -10.90 -4.51
N ARG A 118 -11.79 -10.93 -5.84
CA ARG A 118 -11.86 -9.71 -6.68
C ARG A 118 -13.02 -8.81 -6.23
N HIS A 119 -14.21 -9.37 -6.06
CA HIS A 119 -15.38 -8.61 -5.63
C HIS A 119 -15.18 -7.95 -4.27
N ARG A 120 -14.72 -8.70 -3.25
CA ARG A 120 -14.40 -8.16 -1.92
C ARG A 120 -13.36 -7.05 -1.99
N LEU A 121 -12.33 -7.22 -2.81
CA LEU A 121 -11.28 -6.22 -2.99
C LEU A 121 -11.81 -4.93 -3.63
N PHE A 122 -12.70 -5.02 -4.62
CA PHE A 122 -13.32 -3.82 -5.20
C PHE A 122 -14.21 -3.09 -4.19
N ASN A 123 -14.96 -3.82 -3.36
CA ASN A 123 -15.76 -3.21 -2.29
C ASN A 123 -14.86 -2.50 -1.26
N PHE A 124 -13.78 -3.17 -0.83
CA PHE A 124 -12.78 -2.58 0.05
C PHE A 124 -12.16 -1.29 -0.51
N ILE A 125 -11.80 -1.26 -1.81
CA ILE A 125 -11.29 -0.05 -2.46
C ILE A 125 -12.34 1.06 -2.50
N HIS A 126 -13.60 0.70 -2.76
CA HIS A 126 -14.70 1.66 -2.77
C HIS A 126 -14.89 2.28 -1.38
N GLU A 127 -14.96 1.46 -0.34
CA GLU A 127 -15.04 1.89 1.06
C GLU A 127 -13.89 2.82 1.44
N GLN A 128 -12.64 2.47 1.06
CA GLN A 128 -11.49 3.33 1.30
C GLN A 128 -11.61 4.69 0.62
N ARG A 129 -12.10 4.74 -0.62
CA ARG A 129 -12.32 6.02 -1.33
C ARG A 129 -13.38 6.86 -0.66
N THR A 130 -14.49 6.25 -0.25
CA THR A 130 -15.56 6.95 0.47
C THR A 130 -15.05 7.50 1.80
N TYR A 131 -14.28 6.71 2.56
CA TYR A 131 -13.63 7.16 3.78
C TYR A 131 -12.70 8.36 3.55
N LEU A 132 -11.88 8.31 2.50
CA LEU A 132 -10.98 9.43 2.15
C LEU A 132 -11.75 10.69 1.78
N LYS A 133 -12.80 10.59 0.97
CA LYS A 133 -13.66 11.74 0.63
C LYS A 133 -14.32 12.35 1.86
N ASN A 134 -14.87 11.52 2.75
CA ASN A 134 -15.48 12.01 3.99
C ASN A 134 -14.46 12.75 4.86
N ASN A 135 -13.22 12.24 4.94
CA ASN A 135 -12.14 12.92 5.64
C ASN A 135 -11.78 14.27 5.00
N GLU A 136 -11.71 14.36 3.66
CA GLU A 136 -11.47 15.63 2.95
C GLU A 136 -12.60 16.65 3.20
N GLU A 137 -13.85 16.20 3.31
CA GLU A 137 -14.97 17.07 3.66
C GLU A 137 -14.88 17.58 5.10
N LEU A 138 -14.50 16.71 6.05
CA LEU A 138 -14.26 17.12 7.44
C LEU A 138 -13.07 18.08 7.57
N ASP A 139 -12.03 17.90 6.75
CA ASP A 139 -10.89 18.83 6.67
C ASP A 139 -11.35 20.21 6.20
N LYS A 140 -12.19 20.29 5.16
CA LYS A 140 -12.76 21.56 4.66
C LYS A 140 -13.60 22.29 5.70
N LYS A 141 -14.28 21.55 6.58
CA LYS A 141 -15.11 22.10 7.66
C LYS A 141 -14.31 22.43 8.94
N ASN A 142 -13.00 22.18 8.97
CA ASN A 142 -12.20 22.19 10.21
C ASN A 142 -12.77 21.29 11.34
N GLU A 143 -13.52 20.25 10.97
CA GLU A 143 -14.18 19.32 11.89
C GLU A 143 -13.34 18.05 12.11
N ARG A 144 -12.32 17.82 11.28
CA ARG A 144 -11.43 16.67 11.42
C ARG A 144 -10.39 16.93 12.49
N VAL A 145 -10.31 16.05 13.49
CA VAL A 145 -9.21 16.03 14.44
C VAL A 145 -8.30 14.85 14.14
N GLN A 146 -7.09 15.13 13.67
CA GLN A 146 -6.07 14.12 13.41
C GLN A 146 -5.21 13.91 14.66
N LEU A 147 -5.15 12.67 15.13
CA LEU A 147 -4.27 12.27 16.24
C LEU A 147 -3.26 11.26 15.71
N THR A 148 -1.98 11.66 15.64
CA THR A 148 -0.90 10.76 15.26
C THR A 148 -0.41 10.02 16.50
N TYR A 149 -0.82 8.76 16.63
CA TYR A 149 -0.39 7.91 17.74
C TYR A 149 0.74 6.98 17.26
N LEU A 150 1.97 7.30 17.63
CA LEU A 150 3.12 6.40 17.45
C LEU A 150 3.22 5.52 18.70
N TYR A 151 2.77 4.26 18.59
CA TYR A 151 2.77 3.28 19.68
C TYR A 151 4.16 3.09 20.33
N GLU A 152 5.24 3.34 19.58
CA GLU A 152 6.62 3.16 20.05
C GLU A 152 7.26 4.43 20.66
N PHE A 153 6.70 5.64 20.45
CA PHE A 153 7.33 6.91 20.87
C PHE A 153 6.39 8.00 21.41
N GLY A 154 5.08 7.79 21.48
CA GLY A 154 4.13 8.83 21.92
C GLY A 154 3.86 8.82 23.43
N PRO A 155 3.99 9.93 24.16
CA PRO A 155 3.54 10.00 25.54
C PRO A 155 2.00 9.97 25.56
N LYS A 156 1.41 8.87 26.04
CA LYS A 156 -0.02 8.69 26.35
C LYS A 156 -0.68 9.95 26.95
N ARG A 157 0.10 10.74 27.69
CA ARG A 157 -0.28 12.04 28.25
C ARG A 157 -0.70 13.08 27.20
N GLN A 158 0.03 13.24 26.10
CA GLN A 158 -0.33 14.19 25.02
C GLN A 158 -1.61 13.76 24.31
N PHE A 159 -1.78 12.45 24.09
CA PHE A 159 -3.04 11.90 23.57
C PHE A 159 -4.22 12.23 24.50
N ASN A 160 -4.08 11.96 25.80
CA ASN A 160 -5.12 12.25 26.78
C ASN A 160 -5.43 13.74 26.90
N GLN A 161 -4.41 14.61 26.86
CA GLN A 161 -4.60 16.06 26.86
C GLN A 161 -5.40 16.51 25.63
N ARG A 162 -5.01 16.06 24.44
CA ARG A 162 -5.71 16.45 23.21
C ARG A 162 -7.12 15.89 23.15
N LEU A 163 -7.34 14.67 23.65
CA LEU A 163 -8.68 14.09 23.80
C LEU A 163 -9.55 14.91 24.74
N GLN A 164 -9.03 15.34 25.89
CA GLN A 164 -9.75 16.18 26.85
C GLN A 164 -10.07 17.58 26.30
N GLU A 165 -9.19 18.16 25.49
CA GLU A 165 -9.45 19.43 24.78
C GLU A 165 -10.60 19.30 23.77
N ILE A 166 -10.67 18.18 23.03
CA ILE A 166 -11.76 17.92 22.08
C ILE A 166 -13.08 17.73 22.83
N LEU A 167 -13.08 16.90 23.88
CA LEU A 167 -14.28 16.63 24.69
C LEU A 167 -14.79 17.90 25.36
N SER A 168 -13.91 18.72 25.93
CA SER A 168 -14.29 19.99 26.57
C SER A 168 -14.77 21.07 25.61
N ARG A 169 -14.34 21.06 24.33
CA ARG A 169 -14.86 21.95 23.29
C ARG A 169 -16.27 21.55 22.84
N ASN A 170 -16.53 20.25 22.70
CA ASN A 170 -17.82 19.75 22.18
C ASN A 170 -18.89 19.59 23.26
N LEU A 171 -18.51 19.41 24.54
CA LEU A 171 -19.46 19.31 25.66
C LEU A 171 -19.91 20.67 26.21
N LYS A 172 -19.24 21.78 25.86
CA LYS A 172 -19.65 23.15 26.25
C LYS A 172 -20.73 23.75 25.34
N THR A 173 -21.10 23.07 24.27
CA THR A 173 -22.10 23.49 23.27
C THR A 173 -23.45 22.79 23.42
N THR A 174 -23.70 22.12 24.55
CA THR A 174 -25.02 21.61 24.96
C THR A 174 -25.44 22.33 26.22
#